data_AF-A0A520JST3-F1
#
_entry.id   AF-A0A520JST3-F1
#
_cell.length_a   1.000
_cell.length_b   1.000
_cell.length_c   1.000
_cell.angle_alpha   90.00
_cell.angle_beta   90.00
_cell.angle_gamma   90.00
#
_symmetry.space_group_name_H-M   'P 1'
#
loop_
_entity.id
_entity.type
_entity.pdbx_description
1 polymer ?
#
loop_
_entity_poly.entity_id
_entity_poly.type
_entity_poly.pdbx_seq_one_letter_code
_entity_poly.pdbx_strand_id
1 'polypeptide(L)' 'MESRFTAVFQKTDKWWIAFVEELPGANTQGKTIDEARENLKEAVELMLKSNRELSERDLLYLPSYLQYECEWRL' A
#
# COMPACT_ATOMS: atom_id res chain seq x y z
N MET A 1 -2.95 -13.16 -5.47
CA MET A 1 -3.89 -12.10 -5.05
C MET A 1 -3.75 -11.01 -6.08
N GLU A 2 -4.75 -10.80 -6.92
CA GLU A 2 -4.78 -9.62 -7.79
C GLU A 2 -5.55 -8.53 -7.06
N SER A 3 -4.83 -7.50 -6.62
CA SER A 3 -5.42 -6.30 -6.04
C SER A 3 -5.20 -5.15 -7.01
N ARG A 4 -6.27 -4.43 -7.35
CA ARG A 4 -6.21 -3.25 -8.21
C ARG A 4 -6.31 -2.02 -7.32
N PHE A 5 -5.38 -1.09 -7.52
CA PHE A 5 -5.27 0.15 -6.79
C PHE A 5 -5.29 1.34 -7.74
N THR A 6 -5.74 2.49 -7.25
CA THR A 6 -5.74 3.76 -7.98
C THR A 6 -4.51 4.56 -7.57
N ALA A 7 -3.53 4.60 -8.47
CA ALA A 7 -2.30 5.38 -8.26
C ALA A 7 -2.48 6.81 -8.79
N VAL A 8 -2.13 7.79 -7.95
CA VAL A 8 -2.12 9.22 -8.30
C VAL A 8 -0.68 9.67 -8.46
N PHE A 9 -0.40 10.42 -9.53
CA PHE A 9 0.92 10.99 -9.81
C PHE A 9 0.80 12.50 -9.97
N GLN A 10 1.53 13.25 -9.15
CA GLN A 10 1.57 14.71 -9.19
C GLN A 10 2.96 15.17 -9.60
N LYS A 11 3.05 15.91 -10.72
CA LYS A 11 4.28 16.61 -11.08
C LYS A 11 4.45 17.86 -10.21
N THR A 12 5.60 17.97 -9.57
CA THR A 12 6.10 19.21 -8.97
C THR A 12 7.35 19.66 -9.74
N ASP A 13 7.95 20.81 -9.40
CA ASP A 13 9.10 21.39 -10.13
C ASP A 13 10.13 20.34 -10.61
N LYS A 14 10.84 19.73 -9.66
CA LYS A 14 11.95 18.79 -9.96
C LYS A 14 11.61 17.34 -9.66
N TRP A 15 10.38 17.05 -9.26
CA TRP A 15 9.98 15.74 -8.76
C TRP A 15 8.60 15.32 -9.26
N TRP A 16 8.32 14.03 -9.10
CA TRP A 16 7.02 13.42 -9.16
C TRP A 16 6.71 12.90 -7.75
N ILE A 17 5.52 13.21 -7.24
CA ILE A 17 4.98 12.62 -6.02
C ILE A 17 3.97 11.56 -6.46
N ALA A 18 3.98 10.39 -5.82
CA ALA A 18 3.10 9.30 -6.16
C ALA A 18 2.50 8.67 -4.90
N PHE A 19 1.21 8.31 -4.94
CA PHE A 19 0.53 7.64 -3.83
C PHE A 19 -0.67 6.80 -4.31
N VAL A 20 -1.18 5.92 -3.44
CA VAL A 20 -2.37 5.10 -3.69
C VAL A 20 -3.56 5.60 -2.87
N GLU A 21 -4.71 5.85 -3.50
CA GLU A 21 -5.91 6.38 -2.82
C GLU A 21 -6.45 5.41 -1.76
N GLU A 22 -6.47 4.11 -2.08
CA GLU A 22 -7.04 3.08 -1.22
C GLU A 22 -6.09 2.61 -0.11
N LEU A 23 -4.80 3.03 -0.15
CA LEU A 23 -3.78 2.62 0.81
C LEU A 23 -3.05 3.84 1.38
N PRO A 24 -3.68 4.57 2.33
CA PRO A 24 -3.05 5.67 3.03
C PRO A 24 -1.72 5.24 3.66
N GLY A 25 -0.65 5.97 3.36
CA GLY A 25 0.70 5.66 3.82
C GLY A 25 1.62 5.17 2.71
N ALA A 26 1.09 4.61 1.61
CA ALA A 26 1.87 4.26 0.43
C ALA A 26 2.14 5.51 -0.40
N ASN A 27 3.23 6.22 -0.08
CA ASN A 27 3.62 7.46 -0.73
C ASN A 27 5.10 7.43 -1.11
N THR A 28 5.43 7.86 -2.31
CA THR A 28 6.80 7.92 -2.80
C THR A 28 7.05 9.17 -3.64
N GLN A 29 8.29 9.35 -4.03
CA GLN A 29 8.70 10.38 -4.98
C GLN A 29 9.76 9.85 -5.94
N GLY A 30 9.89 10.47 -7.11
CA GLY A 30 10.92 10.17 -8.10
C GLY A 30 11.27 11.38 -8.95
N LYS A 31 12.46 11.40 -9.55
CA LYS A 31 12.85 12.46 -10.51
C LYS A 31 12.06 12.34 -11.82
N THR A 32 11.73 11.11 -12.21
CA THR A 32 10.91 10.80 -13.38
C THR A 32 9.60 10.13 -12.97
N ILE A 33 8.63 10.09 -13.89
CA ILE A 33 7.35 9.41 -13.63
C ILE A 33 7.55 7.89 -13.48
N ASP A 34 8.50 7.31 -14.21
CA ASP A 34 8.80 5.88 -14.13
C ASP A 34 9.49 5.52 -12.82
N GLU A 35 10.41 6.35 -12.32
CA GLU A 35 11.01 6.18 -10.99
C GLU A 35 9.95 6.27 -9.89
N ALA A 36 9.07 7.27 -9.95
CA ALA A 36 7.99 7.40 -8.97
C ALA A 36 7.02 6.20 -9.02
N ARG A 37 6.76 5.66 -10.21
CA ARG A 37 5.92 4.47 -10.39
C ARG A 37 6.56 3.21 -9.79
N GLU A 38 7.83 2.95 -10.08
CA GLU A 38 8.51 1.76 -9.54
C GLU A 38 8.63 1.86 -8.02
N ASN A 39 9.03 3.04 -7.50
CA ASN A 39 9.08 3.29 -6.06
C ASN A 39 7.70 3.04 -5.42
N LEU A 40 6.61 3.54 -6.03
CA LEU A 40 5.27 3.34 -5.49
C LEU A 40 4.86 1.86 -5.45
N LYS A 41 5.21 1.09 -6.48
CA LYS A 41 4.95 -0.35 -6.51
C LYS A 41 5.65 -1.09 -5.37
N GLU A 42 6.94 -0.82 -5.18
CA GLU A 42 7.72 -1.39 -4.07
C GLU A 42 7.14 -1.00 -2.70
N ALA A 43 6.73 0.27 -2.53
CA ALA A 43 6.13 0.75 -1.28
C ALA A 43 4.81 0.03 -0.96
N VAL A 44 3.95 -0.18 -1.96
CA VAL A 44 2.70 -0.93 -1.81
C VAL A 44 2.98 -2.38 -1.42
N GLU A 45 3.91 -3.05 -2.11
CA GLU A 45 4.29 -4.43 -1.80
C GLU A 45 4.83 -4.56 -0.36
N LEU A 46 5.69 -3.64 0.05
CA LEU A 46 6.24 -3.61 1.40
C LEU A 46 5.15 -3.41 2.45
N MET A 47 4.26 -2.44 2.25
CA MET A 47 3.17 -2.18 3.18
C MET A 47 2.22 -3.36 3.34
N LEU A 48 1.81 -3.99 2.23
CA LEU A 48 0.93 -5.17 2.29
C LEU A 48 1.61 -6.33 3.03
N LYS A 49 2.91 -6.53 2.81
CA LYS A 49 3.70 -7.54 3.51
C LYS A 49 3.78 -7.23 5.02
N SER A 50 4.18 -6.02 5.39
CA SER A 50 4.27 -5.61 6.79
C SER A 50 2.93 -5.67 7.52
N ASN A 51 1.84 -5.26 6.86
CA ASN A 51 0.50 -5.36 7.44
C ASN A 51 0.09 -6.82 7.69
N ARG A 52 0.44 -7.74 6.78
CA ARG A 52 0.21 -9.17 6.99
C ARG A 52 1.01 -9.69 8.17
N GLU A 53 2.32 -9.41 8.23
CA GLU A 53 3.19 -9.86 9.33
C GLU A 53 2.72 -9.32 10.70
N LEU A 54 2.28 -8.06 10.76
CA LEU A 54 1.72 -7.48 11.98
C LEU A 54 0.41 -8.15 12.38
N SER A 55 -0.51 -8.37 11.42
CA SER A 55 -1.78 -9.04 11.67
C SER A 55 -1.58 -10.48 12.18
N GLU A 56 -0.65 -11.23 11.57
CA GLU A 56 -0.30 -12.58 12.01
C GLU A 56 0.29 -12.60 13.43
N ARG A 57 1.11 -11.61 13.78
CA ARG A 57 1.63 -11.45 15.15
C ARG A 57 0.51 -11.11 16.13
N ASP A 58 -0.36 -10.16 15.80
CA ASP A 58 -1.46 -9.76 16.68
C ASP A 58 -2.41 -10.92 16.98
N LEU A 59 -2.69 -11.77 15.98
CA LEU A 59 -3.46 -13.01 16.18
C LEU A 59 -2.81 -13.98 17.18
N LEU A 60 -1.48 -14.07 17.21
CA LEU A 60 -0.76 -14.94 18.14
C LEU A 60 -0.78 -14.42 19.59
N TYR A 61 -0.80 -13.10 19.79
CA TYR A 61 -0.65 -12.47 21.10
C TYR A 61 -1.94 -11.88 21.68
N LEU A 62 -2.98 -11.63 20.86
CA LEU A 62 -4.27 -11.05 21.26
C LEU A 62 -5.43 -11.88 20.68
N PRO A 63 -5.70 -13.09 21.22
CA PRO A 63 -6.67 -14.03 20.65
C PRO A 63 -8.15 -13.59 20.71
N SER A 64 -8.45 -12.37 21.18
CA SER A 64 -9.81 -11.80 21.15
C SER A 64 -10.20 -11.19 19.80
N TYR A 65 -9.28 -11.03 18.85
CA TYR A 65 -9.59 -10.55 17.50
C TYR A 65 -10.01 -11.71 16.60
N LEU A 66 -11.27 -11.70 16.15
CA LEU A 66 -11.77 -12.62 15.14
C LEU A 66 -11.49 -12.04 13.76
N GLN A 67 -10.57 -12.66 13.02
CA GLN A 67 -10.33 -12.31 11.62
C GLN A 67 -11.23 -13.19 10.73
N TYR A 68 -12.07 -12.56 9.92
CA TYR A 68 -12.91 -13.21 8.91
C TYR A 68 -12.45 -12.80 7.53
N GLU A 69 -12.38 -13.73 6.58
CA GLU A 69 -12.35 -13.38 5.16
C GLU A 69 -13.71 -12.81 4.78
N CYS A 70 -13.80 -11.49 4.65
CA CYS A 70 -15.02 -10.82 4.21
C CYS A 70 -14.88 -10.40 2.74
N GLU A 71 -15.68 -11.01 1.87
CA GLU A 71 -15.92 -10.50 0.51
C GLU A 71 -16.92 -9.34 0.58
N TRP A 72 -16.45 -8.14 0.95
CA TRP A 72 -17.27 -6.94 0.85
C TRP A 72 -17.49 -6.60 -0.64
N ARG A 73 -18.70 -6.83 -1.14
CA ARG A 73 -19.20 -6.15 -2.34
C ARG A 73 -19.82 -4.83 -1.90
N LEU A 74 -19.17 -3.72 -2.24
CA LEU A 74 -19.76 -2.38 -2.17
C LEU A 74 -20.76 -2.19 -3.30
#